data_AF-A0AAE1VPB5-F1
#
_entry.id   AF-A0AAE1VPB5-F1
#
_cell.length_a   1.000
_cell.length_b   1.000
_cell.length_c   1.000
_cell.angle_alpha   90.00
_cell.angle_beta   90.00
_cell.angle_gamma   90.00
#
_symmetry.space_group_name_H-M   'P 1'
#
loop_
_entity.id
_entity.type
_entity.pdbx_description
1 polymer ?
#
loop_
_entity_poly.entity_id
_entity_poly.type
_entity_poly.pdbx_seq_one_letter_code
_entity_poly.pdbx_strand_id
1 'polypeptide(L)'
;MHKNSFLSEAIMEEITLRKERLRNLLRNLTMMHSERHRLVHQSRIHLFTMIGQLGRIQTVVVYIHLDKGRKFRGLQRDIEVLKAELLAFISEHGKEGFMPMRKQLRKHGRVDIEKAITRMGGFRRIASLMNLSLAYKHRKPKGYWDSLENL
;
A
#
# COMPACT_ATOMS: atom_id res chain seq x y z
N MET A 1 -17.46 -11.52 55.80
CA MET A 1 -17.88 -10.55 54.75
C MET A 1 -17.11 -10.79 53.44
N HIS A 2 -17.34 -11.88 52.69
CA HIS A 2 -16.53 -12.21 51.49
C HIS A 2 -17.31 -12.77 50.29
N LYS A 3 -18.62 -12.54 50.19
CA LYS A 3 -19.41 -13.06 49.05
C LYS A 3 -19.34 -12.21 47.78
N ASN A 4 -18.93 -10.94 47.89
CA ASN A 4 -18.91 -10.01 46.76
C ASN A 4 -17.58 -9.97 45.99
N SER A 5 -16.51 -10.57 46.53
CA SER A 5 -15.18 -10.60 45.88
C SER A 5 -15.09 -11.70 44.82
N PHE A 6 -15.62 -12.88 45.12
CA PHE A 6 -15.59 -14.01 44.19
C PHE A 6 -16.45 -13.75 42.94
N LEU A 7 -17.59 -13.08 43.12
CA LEU A 7 -18.47 -12.76 42.00
C LEU A 7 -17.86 -11.67 41.09
N SER A 8 -17.21 -10.65 41.67
CA SER A 8 -16.54 -9.61 40.88
C SER A 8 -15.30 -10.16 40.16
N GLU A 9 -14.55 -11.06 40.79
CA GLU A 9 -13.40 -11.74 40.19
C GLU A 9 -13.82 -12.65 39.02
N ALA A 10 -14.87 -13.46 39.19
CA ALA A 10 -15.42 -14.29 38.13
C ALA A 10 -15.92 -13.46 36.93
N ILE A 11 -16.57 -12.32 37.18
CA ILE A 11 -17.02 -11.40 36.12
C ILE A 11 -15.81 -10.78 35.39
N MET A 12 -14.76 -10.38 36.12
CA MET A 12 -13.56 -9.79 35.53
C MET A 12 -12.75 -10.80 34.71
N GLU A 13 -12.67 -12.05 35.16
CA GLU A 13 -12.08 -13.16 34.39
C GLU A 13 -12.86 -13.41 33.09
N GLU A 14 -14.20 -13.46 33.16
CA GLU A 14 -15.03 -13.66 31.97
C GLU A 14 -14.87 -12.51 30.95
N ILE A 15 -14.83 -11.26 31.41
CA ILE A 15 -14.59 -10.09 30.56
C ILE A 15 -13.20 -10.16 29.92
N THR A 16 -12.18 -10.57 30.68
CA THR A 16 -10.81 -10.71 30.19
C THR A 16 -10.72 -11.80 29.13
N LEU A 17 -11.33 -12.96 29.37
CA LEU A 17 -11.40 -14.07 28.43
C LEU A 17 -12.14 -13.68 27.14
N ARG A 18 -13.27 -12.98 27.25
CA ARG A 18 -14.03 -12.48 26.07
C ARG A 18 -13.22 -11.48 25.25
N LYS A 19 -12.50 -10.56 25.90
CA LYS A 19 -11.60 -9.61 25.22
C LYS A 19 -10.44 -10.32 24.53
N GLU A 20 -9.83 -11.32 25.15
CA GLU A 20 -8.78 -12.15 24.54
C GLU A 20 -9.30 -12.91 23.32
N ARG A 21 -10.51 -13.47 23.42
CA ARG A 21 -11.17 -14.17 22.32
C ARG A 21 -11.45 -13.26 21.13
N LEU A 22 -11.92 -12.04 21.38
CA LEU A 22 -12.14 -11.02 20.34
C LEU A 22 -10.81 -10.57 19.71
N ARG A 23 -9.76 -10.37 20.50
CA ARG A 23 -8.40 -10.06 19.99
C ARG A 23 -7.89 -11.16 19.07
N ASN A 24 -8.05 -12.42 19.47
CA ASN A 24 -7.62 -13.57 18.66
C ASN A 24 -8.47 -13.71 17.39
N LEU A 25 -9.77 -13.45 17.46
CA LEU A 25 -10.65 -13.43 16.28
C LEU A 25 -10.23 -12.35 15.28
N LEU A 26 -9.92 -11.14 15.76
CA LEU A 26 -9.43 -10.05 14.93
C LEU A 26 -8.08 -10.38 14.28
N ARG A 27 -7.13 -10.95 15.04
CA ARG A 27 -5.84 -11.41 14.51
C ARG A 27 -6.01 -12.47 13.42
N ASN A 28 -6.93 -13.41 13.62
CA ASN A 28 -7.23 -14.44 12.62
C ASN A 28 -7.91 -13.84 11.39
N LEU A 29 -8.80 -12.86 11.54
CA LEU A 29 -9.42 -12.15 10.42
C LEU A 29 -8.39 -11.33 9.61
N THR A 30 -7.42 -10.71 10.27
CA THR A 30 -6.33 -9.99 9.61
C THR A 30 -5.38 -10.95 8.90
N MET A 31 -5.06 -12.11 9.51
CA MET A 31 -4.28 -13.16 8.85
C MET A 31 -5.03 -13.74 7.65
N MET A 32 -6.32 -14.05 7.79
CA MET A 32 -7.17 -14.55 6.70
C MET A 32 -7.29 -13.54 5.55
N HIS A 33 -7.36 -12.24 5.84
CA HIS A 33 -7.33 -11.20 4.78
C HIS A 33 -5.97 -11.14 4.08
N SER A 34 -4.88 -11.26 4.81
CA SER A 34 -3.52 -11.31 4.26
C SER A 34 -3.27 -12.60 3.45
N GLU A 35 -3.73 -13.75 3.95
CA GLU A 35 -3.66 -15.05 3.30
C GLU A 35 -4.55 -15.13 2.07
N ARG A 36 -5.75 -14.52 2.07
CA ARG A 36 -6.56 -14.38 0.84
C ARG A 36 -5.77 -13.65 -0.25
N HIS A 37 -5.06 -12.59 0.09
CA HIS A 37 -4.22 -11.87 -0.86
C HIS A 37 -3.08 -12.75 -1.40
N ARG A 38 -2.47 -13.55 -0.51
CA ARG A 38 -1.37 -14.48 -0.83
C ARG A 38 -1.83 -15.67 -1.67
N LEU A 39 -2.99 -16.25 -1.38
CA LEU A 39 -3.58 -17.37 -2.11
C LEU A 39 -4.11 -16.94 -3.48
N VAL A 40 -4.72 -15.76 -3.61
CA VAL A 40 -5.06 -15.18 -4.92
C VAL A 40 -3.80 -14.95 -5.75
N HIS A 41 -2.69 -14.53 -5.14
CA HIS A 41 -1.40 -14.42 -5.82
C HIS A 41 -0.82 -15.80 -6.22
N GLN A 42 -0.91 -16.79 -5.33
CA GLN A 42 -0.36 -18.14 -5.53
C GLN A 42 -1.16 -18.96 -6.56
N SER A 43 -2.50 -18.87 -6.57
CA SER A 43 -3.35 -19.47 -7.61
C SER A 43 -3.14 -18.80 -8.98
N ARG A 44 -2.85 -17.49 -9.03
CA ARG A 44 -2.50 -16.76 -10.26
C ARG A 44 -1.13 -17.19 -10.81
N ILE A 45 -0.17 -17.52 -9.94
CA ILE A 45 1.12 -18.11 -10.31
C ILE A 45 0.96 -19.57 -10.75
N HIS A 46 0.05 -20.33 -10.13
CA HIS A 46 -0.15 -21.74 -10.47
C HIS A 46 -0.77 -21.93 -11.87
N LEU A 47 -1.75 -21.10 -12.24
CA LEU A 47 -2.26 -21.01 -13.61
C LEU A 47 -1.18 -20.61 -14.63
N PHE A 48 -0.22 -19.76 -14.23
CA PHE A 48 0.92 -19.35 -15.05
C PHE A 48 1.88 -20.53 -15.35
N THR A 49 2.13 -21.42 -14.39
CA THR A 49 2.97 -22.61 -14.60
C THR A 49 2.28 -23.69 -15.44
N MET A 50 0.98 -23.92 -15.20
CA MET A 50 0.22 -24.95 -15.90
C MET A 50 -0.04 -24.62 -17.39
N ILE A 51 -0.21 -23.33 -17.73
CA ILE A 51 -0.43 -22.90 -19.13
C ILE A 51 0.89 -22.85 -19.93
N GLY A 52 2.04 -22.74 -19.25
CA GLY A 52 3.37 -22.75 -19.87
C GLY A 52 3.75 -24.08 -20.54
N GLN A 53 3.06 -25.18 -20.21
CA GLN A 53 3.28 -26.49 -20.84
C GLN A 53 2.53 -26.66 -22.16
N LEU A 54 1.58 -25.77 -22.48
CA LEU A 54 0.77 -25.82 -23.72
C LEU A 54 1.12 -24.66 -24.65
N GLY A 55 2.35 -24.69 -25.18
CA GLY A 55 2.84 -24.16 -26.46
C GLY A 55 2.13 -23.03 -27.24
N ARG A 56 1.52 -22.01 -26.61
CA ARG A 56 1.01 -20.81 -27.32
C ARG A 56 1.32 -19.52 -26.54
N ILE A 57 2.41 -18.87 -26.91
CA ILE A 57 3.01 -17.69 -26.26
C ILE A 57 2.20 -16.38 -26.46
N GLN A 58 1.02 -16.39 -27.11
CA GLN A 58 0.28 -15.13 -27.37
C GLN A 58 -0.70 -14.69 -26.27
N THR A 59 -1.12 -15.57 -25.36
CA THR A 59 -2.19 -15.23 -24.40
C THR A 59 -1.69 -14.51 -23.15
N VAL A 60 -0.47 -14.79 -22.69
CA VAL A 60 0.09 -14.22 -21.44
C VAL A 60 0.22 -12.70 -21.53
N VAL A 61 0.64 -12.16 -22.67
CA VAL A 61 0.79 -10.70 -22.88
C VAL A 61 -0.56 -9.98 -22.78
N VAL A 62 -1.67 -10.62 -23.13
CA VAL A 62 -3.00 -9.97 -23.14
C VAL A 62 -3.54 -9.78 -21.71
N TYR A 63 -3.35 -10.74 -20.81
CA TYR A 63 -3.87 -10.64 -19.44
C TYR A 63 -3.12 -9.61 -18.58
N ILE A 64 -1.79 -9.51 -18.70
CA ILE A 64 -1.02 -8.45 -18.01
C ILE A 64 -1.29 -7.05 -18.56
N HIS A 65 -1.68 -6.91 -19.83
CA HIS A 65 -2.04 -5.61 -20.41
C HIS A 65 -3.49 -5.20 -20.09
N LEU A 66 -4.44 -6.15 -20.07
CA LEU A 66 -5.86 -5.85 -19.81
C LEU A 66 -6.17 -5.53 -18.34
N ASP A 67 -5.43 -6.08 -17.38
CA ASP A 67 -5.63 -5.78 -15.95
C ASP A 67 -4.93 -4.45 -15.56
N LYS A 68 -3.71 -4.20 -16.09
CA LYS A 68 -2.98 -2.94 -15.87
C LYS A 68 -3.70 -1.73 -16.48
N GLY A 69 -4.31 -1.87 -17.66
CA GLY A 69 -4.96 -0.76 -18.37
C GLY A 69 -6.28 -0.30 -17.74
N ARG A 70 -7.03 -1.20 -17.08
CA ARG A 70 -8.27 -0.85 -16.39
C ARG A 70 -8.00 -0.11 -15.08
N LYS A 71 -7.06 -0.60 -14.26
CA LYS A 71 -6.67 0.05 -13.00
C LYS A 71 -6.07 1.43 -13.24
N PHE A 72 -5.23 1.56 -14.28
CA PHE A 72 -4.59 2.82 -14.67
C PHE A 72 -5.58 3.95 -14.98
N ARG A 73 -6.69 3.65 -15.68
CA ARG A 73 -7.70 4.66 -16.01
C ARG A 73 -8.45 5.17 -14.78
N GLY A 74 -8.69 4.30 -13.80
CA GLY A 74 -9.28 4.71 -12.51
C GLY A 74 -8.35 5.63 -11.71
N LEU A 75 -7.08 5.23 -11.55
CA LEU A 75 -6.07 6.00 -10.80
C LEU A 75 -5.83 7.41 -11.33
N GLN A 76 -6.00 7.63 -12.64
CA GLN A 76 -5.79 8.95 -13.25
C GLN A 76 -6.98 9.90 -13.11
N ARG A 77 -8.18 9.35 -12.87
CA ARG A 77 -9.43 10.12 -12.85
C ARG A 77 -9.87 10.45 -11.44
N ASP A 78 -9.60 9.55 -10.50
CA ASP A 78 -10.04 9.67 -9.11
C ASP A 78 -8.85 9.81 -8.17
N ILE A 79 -8.82 10.91 -7.43
CA ILE A 79 -7.76 11.22 -6.48
C ILE A 79 -7.82 10.33 -5.24
N GLU A 80 -9.01 9.90 -4.81
CA GLU A 80 -9.17 9.09 -3.60
C GLU A 80 -8.66 7.67 -3.86
N VAL A 81 -8.90 7.14 -5.06
CA VAL A 81 -8.31 5.87 -5.51
C VAL A 81 -6.79 5.96 -5.55
N LEU A 82 -6.24 7.08 -6.06
CA LEU A 82 -4.79 7.29 -6.07
C LEU A 82 -4.21 7.35 -4.65
N LYS A 83 -4.86 8.06 -3.73
CA LYS A 83 -4.43 8.16 -2.33
C LYS A 83 -4.42 6.79 -1.64
N ALA A 84 -5.48 6.00 -1.81
CA ALA A 84 -5.59 4.67 -1.20
C ALA A 84 -4.47 3.73 -1.69
N GLU A 85 -4.23 3.70 -3.00
CA GLU A 85 -3.16 2.89 -3.58
C GLU A 85 -1.77 3.37 -3.20
N LEU A 86 -1.59 4.68 -3.05
CA LEU A 86 -0.32 5.25 -2.60
C LEU A 86 -0.04 4.91 -1.13
N LEU A 87 -1.05 4.96 -0.26
CA LEU A 87 -0.92 4.54 1.14
C LEU A 87 -0.60 3.06 1.26
N ALA A 88 -1.28 2.22 0.48
CA ALA A 88 -0.97 0.79 0.42
C ALA A 88 0.49 0.55 0.00
N PHE A 89 0.96 1.27 -1.02
CA PHE A 89 2.36 1.20 -1.45
C PHE A 89 3.33 1.65 -0.37
N ILE A 90 3.03 2.75 0.35
CA ILE A 90 3.88 3.26 1.43
C ILE A 90 3.97 2.24 2.57
N SER A 91 2.85 1.61 2.94
CA SER A 91 2.82 0.59 3.99
C SER A 91 3.61 -0.66 3.64
N GLU A 92 3.68 -1.03 2.35
CA GLU A 92 4.34 -2.28 1.93
C GLU A 92 5.84 -2.12 1.62
N HIS A 93 6.22 -0.97 1.05
CA HIS A 93 7.56 -0.79 0.47
C HIS A 93 8.21 0.56 0.82
N GLY A 94 7.44 1.48 1.40
CA GLY A 94 7.85 2.84 1.66
C GLY A 94 8.33 3.07 3.09
N LYS A 95 8.46 4.36 3.42
CA LYS A 95 8.62 4.84 4.78
C LYS A 95 7.37 5.64 5.14
N GLU A 96 6.79 5.35 6.28
CA GLU A 96 5.58 6.03 6.76
C GLU A 96 5.80 7.55 6.84
N GLY A 97 4.81 8.32 6.38
CA GLY A 97 4.86 9.78 6.35
C GLY A 97 5.74 10.39 5.24
N PHE A 98 6.42 9.59 4.42
CA PHE A 98 7.23 10.08 3.31
C PHE A 98 6.64 9.73 1.94
N MET A 99 6.69 10.70 1.03
CA MET A 99 6.29 10.55 -0.36
C MET A 99 7.27 9.61 -1.08
N PRO A 100 6.80 8.51 -1.71
CA PRO A 100 7.65 7.60 -2.46
C PRO A 100 8.41 8.30 -3.60
N MET A 101 9.66 7.88 -3.80
CA MET A 101 10.45 8.35 -4.93
C MET A 101 10.04 7.65 -6.23
N ARG A 102 10.20 8.35 -7.36
CA ARG A 102 10.02 7.76 -8.70
C ARG A 102 10.81 6.46 -8.88
N LYS A 103 12.05 6.41 -8.39
CA LYS A 103 12.91 5.21 -8.47
C LYS A 103 12.29 4.02 -7.72
N GLN A 104 11.65 4.24 -6.57
CA GLN A 104 10.98 3.18 -5.81
C GLN A 104 9.76 2.66 -6.57
N LEU A 105 8.89 3.56 -7.07
CA LEU A 105 7.73 3.15 -7.86
C LEU A 105 8.12 2.32 -9.09
N ARG A 106 9.17 2.71 -9.80
CA ARG A 106 9.69 1.96 -10.96
C ARG A 106 10.28 0.61 -10.58
N LYS A 107 11.04 0.54 -9.48
CA LYS A 107 11.64 -0.72 -8.99
C LYS A 107 10.56 -1.76 -8.68
N HIS A 108 9.41 -1.34 -8.17
CA HIS A 108 8.29 -2.21 -7.84
C HIS A 108 7.25 -2.33 -8.97
N GLY A 109 7.57 -1.85 -10.19
CA GLY A 109 6.67 -1.96 -11.35
C GLY A 109 5.40 -1.10 -11.28
N ARG A 110 5.28 -0.21 -10.29
CA ARG A 110 4.13 0.70 -10.08
C ARG A 110 4.25 1.99 -10.89
N VAL A 111 4.52 1.84 -12.19
CA VAL A 111 4.59 2.97 -13.15
C VAL A 111 3.22 3.63 -13.35
N ASP A 112 2.15 2.89 -13.09
CA ASP A 112 0.77 3.37 -13.06
C ASP A 112 0.59 4.51 -12.06
N ILE A 113 1.05 4.34 -10.81
CA ILE A 113 1.01 5.35 -9.76
C ILE A 113 1.86 6.57 -10.16
N GLU A 114 3.09 6.36 -10.66
CA GLU A 114 3.97 7.46 -11.09
C GLU A 114 3.29 8.35 -12.14
N LYS A 115 2.69 7.72 -13.15
CA LYS A 115 2.00 8.42 -14.23
C LYS A 115 0.72 9.11 -13.74
N ALA A 116 -0.04 8.49 -12.84
CA ALA A 116 -1.22 9.10 -12.23
C ALA A 116 -0.85 10.34 -11.41
N ILE A 117 0.15 10.26 -10.54
CA ILE A 117 0.68 11.41 -9.78
C ILE A 117 1.09 12.53 -10.74
N THR A 118 1.82 12.19 -11.81
CA THR A 118 2.28 13.19 -12.80
C THR A 118 1.10 13.88 -13.49
N ARG A 119 0.05 13.14 -13.86
CA ARG A 119 -1.18 13.68 -14.46
C ARG A 119 -1.94 14.60 -13.51
N MET A 120 -1.95 14.30 -12.21
CA MET A 120 -2.70 15.03 -11.18
C MET A 120 -1.92 16.21 -10.56
N GLY A 121 -0.88 16.70 -11.24
CA GLY A 121 -0.11 17.88 -10.82
C GLY A 121 1.19 17.57 -10.07
N GLY A 122 1.62 16.31 -10.05
CA GLY A 122 2.96 15.90 -9.64
C GLY A 122 3.12 15.58 -8.16
N PHE A 123 4.32 15.09 -7.82
CA PHE A 123 4.64 14.53 -6.50
C PHE A 123 4.46 15.53 -5.36
N ARG A 124 4.86 16.79 -5.57
CA ARG A 124 4.73 17.84 -4.55
C ARG A 124 3.27 18.12 -4.20
N ARG A 125 2.39 18.23 -5.21
CA ARG A 125 0.98 18.51 -4.99
C ARG A 125 0.30 17.38 -4.22
N ILE A 126 0.50 16.14 -4.64
CA ILE A 126 -0.06 14.97 -3.97
C ILE A 126 0.50 14.82 -2.55
N ALA A 127 1.79 15.07 -2.35
CA ALA A 127 2.39 15.05 -1.02
C ALA A 127 1.74 16.10 -0.10
N SER A 128 1.54 17.33 -0.56
CA SER A 128 0.83 18.35 0.22
C SER A 128 -0.62 17.97 0.54
N LEU A 129 -1.32 17.33 -0.40
CA LEU A 129 -2.70 16.88 -0.18
C LEU A 129 -2.83 15.75 0.85
N MET A 130 -1.81 14.91 0.98
CA MET A 130 -1.76 13.79 1.92
C MET A 130 -0.93 14.07 3.16
N ASN A 131 -0.46 15.31 3.31
CA ASN A 131 0.46 15.72 4.38
C ASN A 131 1.72 14.84 4.49
N LEU A 132 2.26 14.40 3.35
CA LEU A 132 3.48 13.60 3.24
C LEU A 132 4.70 14.50 3.07
N SER A 133 5.81 14.12 3.72
CA SER A 133 7.10 14.77 3.56
C SER A 133 7.80 14.31 2.28
N LEU A 134 8.40 15.23 1.53
CA LEU A 134 9.21 14.86 0.36
C LEU A 134 10.52 14.22 0.82
N ALA A 135 10.85 13.06 0.26
CA ALA A 135 12.08 12.34 0.61
C ALA A 135 13.37 13.02 0.09
N TYR A 136 13.25 14.09 -0.69
CA TYR A 136 14.37 14.84 -1.25
C TYR A 136 14.47 16.24 -0.65
N LYS A 137 15.71 16.75 -0.57
CA LYS A 137 16.00 18.11 -0.11
C LYS A 137 15.26 19.13 -0.99
N HIS A 138 14.82 20.23 -0.37
CA HIS A 138 14.24 21.35 -1.10
C HIS A 138 15.19 21.81 -2.21
N ARG A 139 14.60 22.20 -3.36
CA ARG A 139 15.37 22.86 -4.41
C ARG A 139 16.03 24.10 -3.82
N LYS A 140 17.31 24.27 -4.12
CA LYS A 140 18.02 25.51 -3.80
C LYS A 140 17.33 26.70 -4.49
N PRO A 141 17.21 27.85 -3.82
CA PRO A 141 16.58 29.03 -4.40
C PRO A 141 17.34 29.48 -5.65
N LYS A 142 16.66 30.23 -6.53
CA LYS A 142 17.29 30.83 -7.71
C LYS A 142 18.40 31.78 -7.22
N GLY A 143 19.59 31.68 -7.79
CA GLY A 143 20.76 32.46 -7.34
C GLY A 143 21.60 31.80 -6.24
N TYR A 144 21.28 30.58 -5.81
CA TYR A 144 22.06 29.89 -4.77
C TYR A 144 23.54 29.72 -5.13
N TRP A 145 23.84 29.42 -6.41
CA TRP A 145 25.21 29.28 -6.91
C TRP A 145 25.88 30.62 -7.28
N ASP A 146 25.10 31.70 -7.34
CA ASP A 146 25.58 33.03 -7.72
C ASP A 146 26.05 33.84 -6.49
N SER A 147 25.81 33.33 -5.28
CA SER A 147 26.28 33.98 -4.04
C SER A 147 27.70 33.53 -3.70
N LEU A 148 28.60 34.51 -3.54
CA LEU A 148 29.97 34.30 -3.08
C LEU A 148 30.03 33.67 -1.68
N GLU A 149 28.98 33.78 -0.88
CA GLU A 149 28.89 33.15 0.46
C GLU A 149 28.66 31.62 0.39
N ASN A 150 28.27 31.07 -0.78
CA ASN A 150 27.96 29.65 -0.96
C ASN A 150 29.03 28.88 -1.77
N LEU A 151 30.13 29.53 -2.13
CA LEU A 151 31.27 28.98 -2.89
C LEU A 151 32.37 28.49 -1.94
#